data_AF-A0A1G1ZQX3-F1
#
_entry.id   AF-A0A1G1ZQX3-F1
#
_cell.length_a   1.000
_cell.length_b   1.000
_cell.length_c   1.000
_cell.angle_alpha   90.00
_cell.angle_beta   90.00
_cell.angle_gamma   90.00
#
_symmetry.space_group_name_H-M   'P 1'
#
loop_
_entity.id
_entity.type
_entity.pdbx_description
1 polymer ?
#
loop_
_entity_poly.entity_id
_entity_poly.type
_entity_poly.pdbx_seq_one_letter_code
_entity_poly.pdbx_strand_id
1 'polypeptide(L)'
;MILLPIVFLAILYLSCVYINNHFEYKKAYWFFEFSHLAAGFLIALFLSNFLPNAISIVILTALVGFIWEIGEIVIDRSDRIKNILAKLNIRQGPVTVSDTLLDLVLDTSGALILINFF
;
A
#
# COMPACT_ATOMS: atom_id res chain seq x y z
N MET A 1 -13.21 -5.15 15.33
CA MET A 1 -11.96 -5.89 15.01
C MET A 1 -10.80 -4.94 14.66
N ILE A 2 -10.74 -3.75 15.27
CA ILE A 2 -9.91 -2.62 14.80
C ILE A 2 -8.40 -2.91 14.88
N LEU A 3 -7.94 -3.63 15.90
CA LEU A 3 -6.51 -3.89 16.11
C LEU A 3 -5.92 -4.85 15.07
N LEU A 4 -6.72 -5.76 14.54
CA LEU A 4 -6.28 -6.79 13.60
C LEU A 4 -5.69 -6.17 12.31
N PRO A 5 -6.41 -5.33 11.54
CA PRO A 5 -5.88 -4.74 10.33
C PRO A 5 -4.68 -3.83 10.60
N ILE A 6 -4.62 -3.14 11.75
CA ILE A 6 -3.47 -2.31 12.12
C ILE A 6 -2.21 -3.16 12.28
N VAL A 7 -2.31 -4.27 13.02
CA VAL A 7 -1.16 -5.17 13.23
C VAL A 7 -0.71 -5.79 11.91
N PHE A 8 -1.63 -6.24 11.06
CA PHE A 8 -1.28 -6.80 9.76
C PHE A 8 -0.69 -5.76 8.79
N LEU A 9 -1.19 -4.52 8.79
CA LEU A 9 -0.59 -3.43 8.00
C LEU A 9 0.84 -3.13 8.47
N ALA A 10 1.09 -3.14 9.78
CA ALA A 10 2.44 -2.96 10.31
C ALA A 10 3.36 -4.11 9.90
N ILE A 11 2.90 -5.36 9.97
CA ILE A 11 3.66 -6.54 9.51
C ILE A 11 3.94 -6.46 8.01
N LEU A 12 2.94 -6.09 7.21
CA LEU A 12 3.08 -5.94 5.76
C LEU A 12 4.12 -4.86 5.42
N TYR A 13 4.03 -3.69 6.05
CA TYR A 13 5.01 -2.62 5.88
C TYR A 13 6.44 -3.05 6.23
N LEU A 14 6.63 -3.70 7.37
CA LEU A 14 7.94 -4.21 7.78
C LEU A 14 8.46 -5.28 6.81
N SER A 15 7.57 -6.10 6.25
CA SER A 15 7.91 -7.09 5.23
C SER A 15 8.36 -6.41 3.94
N CYS A 16 7.67 -5.35 3.48
CA CYS A 16 8.09 -4.54 2.34
C CYS A 16 9.48 -3.93 2.54
N VAL A 17 9.73 -3.33 3.70
CA VAL A 17 11.06 -2.80 4.04
C VAL A 17 12.12 -3.89 4.04
N TYR A 18 11.83 -5.05 4.65
CA TYR A 18 12.77 -6.17 4.66
C TYR A 18 13.09 -6.64 3.23
N ILE A 19 12.06 -6.92 2.43
CA ILE A 19 12.22 -7.45 1.07
C ILE A 19 12.97 -6.44 0.19
N ASN A 20 12.61 -5.16 0.25
CA ASN A 20 13.25 -4.14 -0.59
C ASN A 20 14.74 -3.91 -0.28
N ASN A 21 15.19 -4.25 0.93
CA ASN A 21 16.60 -4.17 1.30
C ASN A 21 17.42 -5.40 0.93
N HIS A 22 16.79 -6.57 0.82
CA HIS A 22 17.49 -7.84 0.63
C HIS A 22 17.37 -8.41 -0.78
N PHE A 23 16.34 -8.04 -1.52
CA PHE A 23 16.05 -8.55 -2.85
C PHE A 23 16.00 -7.44 -3.88
N GLU A 24 16.44 -7.74 -5.10
CA GLU A 24 16.26 -6.84 -6.23
C GLU A 24 14.76 -6.68 -6.52
N TYR A 25 14.33 -5.43 -6.74
CA TYR A 25 12.92 -5.10 -7.00
C TYR A 25 12.27 -6.02 -8.05
N LYS A 26 12.95 -6.28 -9.17
CA LYS A 26 12.46 -7.16 -10.25
C LYS A 26 12.11 -8.58 -9.79
N LYS A 27 12.84 -9.13 -8.81
CA LYS A 27 12.61 -10.49 -8.28
C LYS A 27 11.46 -10.51 -7.28
N ALA A 28 11.21 -9.38 -6.61
CA ALA A 28 10.17 -9.20 -5.61
C ALA A 28 8.95 -8.43 -6.14
N TYR A 29 8.87 -8.15 -7.45
CA TYR A 29 7.83 -7.32 -8.05
C TYR A 29 6.42 -7.76 -7.62
N TRP A 30 6.08 -9.03 -7.88
CA TRP A 30 4.77 -9.58 -7.51
C TRP A 30 4.46 -9.57 -6.00
N PHE A 31 5.49 -9.53 -5.15
CA PHE A 31 5.28 -9.36 -3.72
C PHE A 31 4.82 -7.93 -3.40
N PHE A 32 5.38 -6.92 -4.05
CA PHE A 32 4.93 -5.52 -3.89
C PHE A 32 3.51 -5.33 -4.42
N GLU A 33 3.22 -5.84 -5.62
CA GLU A 33 1.86 -5.85 -6.19
C GLU A 33 0.84 -6.51 -5.24
N PHE A 34 1.17 -7.70 -4.72
CA PHE A 34 0.32 -8.38 -3.75
C PHE A 34 0.14 -7.57 -2.46
N SER A 35 1.16 -6.80 -2.06
CA SER A 35 1.08 -5.96 -0.88
C SER A 35 0.08 -4.82 -1.05
N HIS A 36 -0.06 -4.24 -2.24
CA HIS A 36 -1.13 -3.27 -2.53
C HIS A 36 -2.52 -3.90 -2.41
N LEU A 37 -2.72 -5.08 -3.02
CA LEU A 37 -3.98 -5.82 -2.88
C LEU A 37 -4.33 -6.12 -1.40
N ALA A 38 -3.33 -6.58 -0.63
CA ALA A 38 -3.49 -6.89 0.78
C ALA A 38 -3.73 -5.62 1.62
N ALA A 39 -3.01 -4.53 1.35
CA ALA A 39 -3.18 -3.25 2.03
C ALA A 39 -4.58 -2.68 1.79
N GLY A 40 -5.06 -2.69 0.54
CA GLY A 40 -6.41 -2.30 0.18
C GLY A 40 -7.49 -3.08 0.95
N PHE A 41 -7.34 -4.41 1.04
CA PHE A 41 -8.23 -5.25 1.84
C PHE A 41 -8.21 -4.88 3.33
N LEU A 42 -7.02 -4.71 3.91
CA LEU A 42 -6.85 -4.41 5.34
C LEU A 42 -7.35 -3.00 5.70
N ILE A 43 -7.13 -2.02 4.82
CA ILE A 43 -7.67 -0.66 4.97
C ILE A 43 -9.20 -0.71 4.91
N ALA A 44 -9.78 -1.41 3.95
CA ALA A 44 -11.23 -1.59 3.87
C ALA A 44 -11.78 -2.27 5.14
N LEU A 45 -11.09 -3.28 5.66
CA LEU A 45 -11.47 -3.98 6.89
C LEU A 45 -11.36 -3.06 8.12
N PHE A 46 -10.39 -2.15 8.14
CA PHE A 46 -10.29 -1.14 9.18
C PHE A 46 -11.47 -0.16 9.09
N LEU A 47 -11.72 0.39 7.90
CA LEU A 47 -12.77 1.37 7.63
C LEU A 47 -14.18 0.82 7.89
N SER A 48 -14.43 -0.46 7.66
CA SER A 48 -15.73 -1.11 7.94
C SER A 48 -16.09 -1.12 9.43
N ASN A 49 -15.14 -0.87 10.35
CA ASN A 49 -15.46 -0.68 11.77
C ASN A 49 -16.08 0.70 12.06
N PHE A 50 -16.02 1.64 11.12
CA PHE A 50 -16.45 3.04 11.32
C PHE A 50 -17.50 3.50 10.31
N LEU A 51 -17.56 2.86 9.13
CA LEU A 51 -18.42 3.26 8.03
C LEU A 51 -19.47 2.18 7.73
N PRO A 52 -20.76 2.53 7.65
CA PRO A 52 -21.82 1.56 7.37
C PRO A 52 -22.03 1.30 5.87
N ASN A 53 -21.41 2.08 4.99
CA ASN A 53 -21.69 2.07 3.56
C ASN A 53 -20.50 1.51 2.75
N ALA A 54 -20.75 0.45 1.98
CA ALA A 54 -19.76 -0.22 1.14
C ALA A 54 -19.10 0.71 0.10
N ILE A 55 -19.87 1.58 -0.54
CA ILE A 55 -19.35 2.53 -1.53
C ILE A 55 -18.40 3.52 -0.84
N SER A 56 -18.75 4.03 0.34
CA SER A 56 -17.87 4.92 1.11
C SER A 56 -16.57 4.24 1.53
N ILE A 57 -16.61 2.95 1.88
CA ILE A 57 -15.40 2.16 2.21
C ILE A 57 -14.49 2.06 0.98
N VAL A 58 -15.03 1.66 -0.18
CA VAL A 58 -14.24 1.52 -1.42
C VAL A 58 -13.62 2.85 -1.85
N ILE A 59 -14.41 3.94 -1.83
CA ILE A 59 -13.92 5.27 -2.21
C ILE A 59 -12.80 5.74 -1.27
N LEU A 60 -12.96 5.54 0.05
CA LEU A 60 -11.93 5.95 0.99
C LEU A 60 -10.68 5.07 0.93
N THR A 61 -10.80 3.77 0.67
CA THR A 61 -9.63 2.93 0.41
C THR A 61 -8.89 3.40 -0.84
N ALA A 62 -9.60 3.66 -1.95
CA ALA A 62 -8.98 4.18 -3.18
C ALA A 62 -8.32 5.54 -2.95
N LEU A 63 -8.91 6.42 -2.13
CA LEU A 63 -8.31 7.69 -1.76
C LEU A 63 -7.04 7.53 -0.94
N VAL A 64 -6.99 6.56 -0.01
CA VAL A 64 -5.77 6.24 0.76
C VAL A 64 -4.67 5.75 -0.17
N GLY A 65 -4.97 4.85 -1.11
CA GLY A 65 -4.02 4.40 -2.14
C GLY A 65 -3.52 5.57 -2.99
N PHE A 66 -4.42 6.46 -3.44
CA PHE A 66 -4.03 7.66 -4.19
C PHE A 66 -3.11 8.60 -3.41
N ILE A 67 -3.35 8.79 -2.11
CA ILE A 67 -2.47 9.59 -1.25
C ILE A 67 -1.11 8.92 -1.09
N TRP A 68 -1.07 7.58 -0.99
CA TRP A 68 0.17 6.80 -0.93
C TRP A 68 1.02 7.01 -2.18
N GLU A 69 0.43 6.87 -3.36
CA GLU A 69 1.11 7.07 -4.65
C GLU A 69 1.66 8.49 -4.82
N ILE A 70 0.91 9.50 -4.39
CA ILE A 70 1.43 10.88 -4.34
C ILE A 70 2.66 10.96 -3.44
N GLY A 71 2.63 10.30 -2.29
CA GLY A 71 3.75 10.19 -1.37
C GLY A 71 4.98 9.59 -2.05
N GLU A 72 4.82 8.50 -2.80
CA GLU A 72 5.91 7.86 -3.54
C GLU A 72 6.55 8.80 -4.56
N ILE A 73 5.73 9.51 -5.34
CA ILE A 73 6.20 10.50 -6.32
C ILE A 73 6.96 11.65 -5.63
N VAL A 74 6.48 12.11 -4.47
CA VAL A 74 7.13 13.18 -3.71
C VAL A 74 8.49 12.72 -3.19
N ILE A 75 8.60 11.48 -2.70
CA ILE A 75 9.87 10.90 -2.26
C ILE A 75 10.83 10.78 -3.45
N ASP A 76 10.36 10.23 -4.57
CA ASP A 76 11.17 10.04 -5.78
C ASP A 76 11.73 11.36 -6.32
N ARG A 77 10.95 12.45 -6.24
CA ARG A 77 11.40 13.79 -6.68
C ARG A 77 12.28 14.53 -5.68
N SER A 78 12.48 14.02 -4.46
CA SER A 78 13.20 14.72 -3.40
C SER A 78 14.42 13.94 -2.91
N ASP A 79 15.60 14.33 -3.40
CA ASP A 79 16.89 13.74 -2.97
C ASP A 79 17.12 13.88 -1.46
N ARG A 80 16.62 14.95 -0.84
CA ARG A 80 16.68 15.12 0.61
C ARG A 80 15.91 14.01 1.34
N ILE A 81 14.71 13.67 0.89
CA ILE A 81 13.89 12.63 1.52
C ILE A 81 14.51 11.26 1.25
N LYS A 82 14.90 10.97 0.01
CA LYS A 82 15.62 9.74 -0.36
C LYS A 82 16.87 9.52 0.52
N ASN A 83 17.65 10.57 0.75
CA ASN A 83 18.84 10.49 1.62
C ASN A 83 18.50 10.22 3.08
N ILE A 84 17.36 10.72 3.60
CA ILE A 84 16.90 10.42 4.95
C ILE A 84 16.44 8.96 5.04
N LEU A 85 15.64 8.50 4.10
CA LEU A 85 15.13 7.13 4.04
C LEU A 85 16.27 6.12 3.89
N ALA A 86 17.27 6.41 3.05
CA ALA A 86 18.45 5.57 2.88
C ALA A 86 19.23 5.39 4.20
N LYS A 87 19.34 6.43 5.04
CA LYS A 87 19.95 6.32 6.38
C LYS A 87 19.18 5.40 7.33
N LEU A 88 17.88 5.24 7.10
CA LEU A 88 17.01 4.33 7.84
C LEU A 88 16.92 2.93 7.20
N ASN A 89 17.74 2.64 6.18
CA ASN A 89 17.61 1.45 5.34
C ASN A 89 16.20 1.32 4.76
N ILE A 90 15.62 2.40 4.26
CA ILE A 90 14.39 2.38 3.49
C ILE A 90 14.76 2.79 2.08
N ARG A 91 14.87 1.79 1.20
CA ARG A 91 15.05 2.02 -0.24
C ARG A 91 13.68 2.21 -0.88
N GLN A 92 13.65 2.84 -2.05
CA GLN A 92 12.45 2.95 -2.88
C GLN A 92 12.68 2.17 -4.17
N GLY A 93 11.62 1.52 -4.66
CA GLY A 93 11.60 0.94 -6.00
C GLY A 93 11.56 2.02 -7.08
N PRO A 94 11.65 1.63 -8.36
CA PRO A 94 11.40 2.55 -9.47
C PRO A 94 9.92 3.00 -9.45
N VAL A 95 9.67 4.30 -9.56
CA VAL A 95 8.30 4.84 -9.69
C VAL A 95 7.97 5.00 -11.16
N THR A 96 6.96 4.26 -11.64
CA THR A 96 6.48 4.35 -13.03
C THR A 96 4.98 4.61 -13.05
N VAL A 97 4.50 5.33 -14.08
CA VAL A 97 3.06 5.60 -14.24
C VAL A 97 2.26 4.30 -14.36
N SER A 98 2.83 3.27 -15.01
CA SER A 98 2.18 1.98 -15.14
C SER A 98 2.04 1.25 -13.81
N ASP A 99 3.08 1.26 -12.97
CA ASP A 99 3.02 0.63 -11.64
C ASP A 99 2.03 1.37 -10.75
N THR A 100 2.14 2.70 -10.66
CA THR A 100 1.18 3.53 -9.91
C THR A 100 -0.28 3.26 -10.30
N LEU A 101 -0.58 3.08 -11.60
CA LEU A 101 -1.94 2.74 -12.03
C LEU A 101 -2.36 1.33 -11.59
N LEU A 102 -1.44 0.36 -11.66
CA LEU A 102 -1.68 -1.00 -11.21
C LEU A 102 -1.89 -1.05 -9.69
N ASP A 103 -1.05 -0.36 -8.92
CA ASP A 103 -1.12 -0.24 -7.46
C ASP A 103 -2.49 0.29 -7.02
N LEU A 104 -2.99 1.37 -7.64
CA LEU A 104 -4.32 1.91 -7.37
C LEU A 104 -5.46 0.93 -7.71
N VAL A 105 -5.31 0.18 -8.79
CA VAL A 105 -6.27 -0.87 -9.17
C VAL A 105 -6.25 -1.99 -8.14
N LEU A 106 -5.08 -2.40 -7.66
CA LEU A 106 -4.91 -3.46 -6.67
C LEU A 106 -5.44 -3.03 -5.29
N ASP A 107 -5.12 -1.83 -4.83
CA ASP A 107 -5.66 -1.25 -3.59
C ASP A 107 -7.20 -1.24 -3.61
N THR A 108 -7.79 -0.78 -4.72
CA THR A 108 -9.25 -0.74 -4.89
C THR A 108 -9.82 -2.15 -4.98
N SER A 109 -9.15 -3.07 -5.67
CA SER A 109 -9.57 -4.47 -5.80
C SER A 109 -9.56 -5.17 -4.45
N GLY A 110 -8.60 -4.88 -3.58
CA GLY A 110 -8.55 -5.39 -2.20
C GLY A 110 -9.79 -5.00 -1.40
N ALA A 111 -10.21 -3.73 -1.52
CA ALA A 111 -11.46 -3.28 -0.92
C ALA A 111 -12.69 -3.98 -1.51
N LEU A 112 -12.75 -4.13 -2.84
CA LEU A 112 -13.85 -4.83 -3.51
C LEU A 112 -13.95 -6.29 -3.08
N ILE A 113 -12.82 -6.98 -2.87
CA ILE A 113 -12.81 -8.35 -2.34
C ILE A 113 -13.51 -8.35 -0.97
N LEU A 114 -13.14 -7.49 -0.03
CA LEU A 114 -13.80 -7.44 1.27
C LEU A 114 -15.33 -7.29 1.14
N ILE A 115 -15.79 -6.31 0.36
CA ILE A 115 -17.22 -6.00 0.19
C ILE A 115 -18.01 -7.13 -0.48
N ASN A 116 -17.37 -7.94 -1.34
CA ASN A 116 -18.07 -9.06 -1.99
C ASN A 116 -18.17 -10.30 -1.09
N PHE A 117 -17.29 -10.44 -0.10
CA PHE A 117 -17.25 -11.60 0.80
C PHE A 117 -17.88 -11.34 2.18
N PHE A 118 -18.20 -10.08 2.53
CA PHE A 118 -18.76 -9.66 3.82
C PHE A 118 -19.85 -8.61 3.65
#